data_AF-A0A6B3F8J6-F1
#
_entry.id   AF-A0A6B3F8J6-F1
#
_cell.length_a   1.000
_cell.length_b   1.000
_cell.length_c   1.000
_cell.angle_alpha   90.00
_cell.angle_beta   90.00
_cell.angle_gamma   90.00
#
_symmetry.space_group_name_H-M   'P 1'
#
loop_
_entity.id
_entity.type
_entity.pdbx_description
1 polymer ?
#
loop_
_entity_poly.entity_id
_entity_poly.type
_entity_poly.pdbx_seq_one_letter_code
_entity_poly.pdbx_strand_id
1 'polypeptide(L)' 'VPMHKIKENVELQQELCDGAPFYTLGPLTTDVAPGYDHITSGIGAAMIAWWGTAMLCYVTPKEHLGLPDRDDVKTGV' A
#
# COMPACT_ATOMS: atom_id res chain seq x y z
N VAL A 1 0.48 -3.44 7.08
CA VAL A 1 -0.15 -4.78 7.19
C VAL A 1 0.88 -5.85 6.82
N PRO A 2 1.27 -6.75 7.74
CA PRO A 2 2.23 -7.81 7.43
C PRO A 2 1.64 -8.79 6.40
N MET A 3 2.51 -9.34 5.54
CA MET A 3 2.09 -10.09 4.34
C MET A 3 1.05 -11.20 4.57
N HIS A 4 1.17 -11.95 5.67
CA HIS A 4 0.26 -13.07 5.99
C HIS A 4 -1.20 -12.64 6.27
N LYS A 5 -1.46 -11.34 6.46
CA LYS A 5 -2.81 -10.78 6.70
C LYS A 5 -3.40 -10.04 5.51
N ILE A 6 -2.66 -9.90 4.40
CA ILE A 6 -3.12 -9.08 3.26
C ILE A 6 -4.39 -9.67 2.62
N LYS A 7 -4.42 -10.99 2.40
CA LYS A 7 -5.56 -11.66 1.76
C LYS A 7 -6.85 -11.52 2.58
N GLU A 8 -6.74 -11.69 3.90
CA GLU A 8 -7.86 -11.54 4.84
C GLU A 8 -8.51 -10.15 4.73
N ASN A 9 -7.72 -9.09 4.55
CA ASN A 9 -8.25 -7.72 4.41
C ASN A 9 -9.08 -7.55 3.12
N VAL A 10 -8.68 -8.20 2.03
CA VAL A 10 -9.42 -8.14 0.77
C VAL A 10 -10.71 -8.96 0.87
N GLU A 11 -10.63 -10.18 1.41
CA GLU A 11 -11.82 -11.03 1.61
C GLU A 11 -12.88 -10.33 2.47
N LEU A 12 -12.47 -9.74 3.60
CA LEU A 12 -13.37 -8.97 4.46
C LEU A 12 -13.95 -7.75 3.75
N GLN A 13 -13.15 -7.03 2.97
CA GLN A 13 -13.67 -5.87 2.25
C GLN A 13 -14.71 -6.26 1.21
N GLN A 14 -14.48 -7.35 0.47
CA GLN A 14 -15.44 -7.83 -0.53
C GLN A 14 -16.77 -8.25 0.12
N GLU A 15 -16.72 -8.92 1.27
CA GLU A 15 -17.91 -9.33 2.04
C GLU A 15 -18.65 -8.13 2.63
N LEU A 16 -17.94 -7.22 3.31
CA LEU A 16 -18.54 -6.16 4.10
C LEU A 16 -18.92 -4.91 3.29
N CYS A 17 -18.40 -4.77 2.07
CA CYS A 17 -18.62 -3.61 1.21
C CYS A 17 -19.30 -3.98 -0.11
N ASP A 18 -20.00 -5.11 -0.17
CA ASP A 18 -20.81 -5.54 -1.31
C ASP A 18 -20.03 -5.56 -2.64
N GLY A 19 -18.77 -6.00 -2.61
CA GLY A 19 -17.90 -6.05 -3.78
C GLY A 19 -17.53 -4.68 -4.37
N ALA A 20 -17.70 -3.59 -3.63
CA ALA A 20 -17.28 -2.26 -4.09
C ALA A 20 -15.76 -2.20 -4.40
N PRO A 21 -15.30 -1.37 -5.36
CA PRO A 21 -13.89 -1.21 -5.66
C PRO A 21 -13.07 -0.76 -4.44
N PHE A 22 -12.02 -1.51 -4.10
CA PHE A 22 -11.19 -1.19 -2.94
C PHE A 22 -10.06 -0.20 -3.30
N TYR A 23 -9.80 0.76 -2.41
CA TYR A 23 -8.71 1.72 -2.50
C TYR A 23 -7.81 1.62 -1.26
N THR A 24 -6.51 1.37 -1.44
CA THR A 24 -5.57 1.14 -0.34
C THR A 24 -4.36 2.07 -0.37
N LEU A 25 -3.79 2.41 0.79
CA LEU A 25 -2.50 3.08 0.92
C LEU A 25 -1.41 2.03 1.20
N GLY A 26 -0.61 1.68 0.19
CA GLY A 26 0.29 0.53 0.25
C GLY A 26 -0.47 -0.80 0.15
N PRO A 27 -0.39 -1.71 1.16
CA PRO A 27 0.06 -1.49 2.55
C PRO A 27 1.56 -1.69 2.79
N LEU A 28 2.12 -0.95 3.75
CA LEU A 28 3.48 -1.20 4.27
C LEU A 28 3.55 -2.59 4.91
N THR A 29 4.48 -3.41 4.45
CA THR A 29 4.65 -4.79 4.95
C THR A 29 5.52 -4.89 6.21
N THR A 30 6.26 -3.85 6.52
CA THR A 30 7.10 -3.70 7.72
C THR A 30 7.32 -2.22 8.03
N ASP A 31 7.61 -1.91 9.29
CA ASP A 31 7.74 -0.54 9.80
C ASP A 31 9.20 -0.14 10.11
N VAL A 32 10.16 -1.02 9.80
CA VAL A 32 11.56 -0.88 10.24
C VAL A 32 12.48 -0.19 9.22
N ALA A 33 11.92 0.38 8.15
CA ALA A 33 12.69 0.97 7.05
C ALA A 33 12.19 2.37 6.60
N PRO A 34 12.07 3.34 7.53
CA PRO A 34 11.72 4.71 7.15
C PRO A 34 12.74 5.27 6.15
N GLY A 35 12.27 6.01 5.14
CA GLY A 35 13.07 6.39 3.96
C GLY A 35 12.92 5.44 2.78
N TYR A 36 12.42 4.22 3.01
CA TYR A 36 12.23 3.18 2.01
C TYR A 36 10.80 2.64 1.97
N ASP A 37 9.84 3.40 2.49
CA ASP A 37 8.45 2.94 2.62
C ASP A 37 7.74 2.77 1.27
N HIS A 38 8.17 3.49 0.23
CA HIS A 38 7.78 3.21 -1.16
C HIS A 38 8.08 1.75 -1.57
N ILE A 39 9.15 1.14 -1.04
CA ILE A 39 9.49 -0.27 -1.27
C ILE A 39 8.68 -1.19 -0.37
N THR A 40 8.64 -0.91 0.95
CA THR A 40 7.92 -1.76 1.91
C THR A 40 6.42 -1.83 1.59
N SER A 41 5.86 -0.73 1.11
CA SER A 41 4.49 -0.62 0.63
C SER A 41 4.30 -1.16 -0.78
N GLY A 42 5.28 -1.01 -1.69
CA GLY A 42 5.22 -1.56 -3.04
C GLY A 42 5.02 -3.08 -3.04
N ILE A 43 5.66 -3.79 -2.10
CA ILE A 43 5.44 -5.23 -1.89
C ILE A 43 3.97 -5.52 -1.52
N GLY A 44 3.43 -4.82 -0.52
CA GLY A 44 2.07 -5.04 -0.07
C GLY A 44 1.04 -4.61 -1.12
N ALA A 45 1.29 -3.51 -1.83
CA ALA A 45 0.45 -2.97 -2.89
C ALA A 45 0.33 -3.96 -4.05
N ALA A 46 1.44 -4.57 -4.49
CA ALA A 46 1.42 -5.62 -5.51
C ALA A 46 0.60 -6.84 -5.06
N MET A 47 0.75 -7.28 -3.82
CA MET A 47 0.00 -8.41 -3.28
C MET A 47 -1.50 -8.11 -3.15
N ILE A 48 -1.86 -6.94 -2.60
CA ILE A 48 -3.27 -6.60 -2.33
C ILE A 48 -4.03 -6.30 -3.62
N ALA A 49 -3.35 -5.76 -4.65
CA ALA A 49 -3.89 -5.62 -5.99
C ALA A 49 -4.11 -7.00 -6.64
N TRP A 50 -3.17 -7.94 -6.50
CA TRP A 50 -3.33 -9.30 -7.01
C TRP A 50 -4.58 -9.99 -6.43
N TRP A 51 -4.93 -9.70 -5.18
CA TRP A 51 -6.13 -10.23 -4.55
C TRP A 51 -7.44 -9.49 -4.89
N GLY A 52 -7.39 -8.32 -5.55
CA GLY A 52 -8.60 -7.64 -6.05
C GLY A 52 -8.75 -6.15 -5.70
N THR A 53 -7.73 -5.50 -5.15
CA THR A 53 -7.78 -4.04 -4.93
C THR A 53 -7.77 -3.27 -6.25
N ALA A 54 -8.66 -2.28 -6.39
CA ALA A 54 -8.91 -1.59 -7.65
C ALA A 54 -8.05 -0.32 -7.84
N MET A 55 -7.66 0.34 -6.75
CA MET A 55 -6.83 1.55 -6.80
C MET A 55 -5.78 1.51 -5.69
N LEU A 56 -4.56 1.97 -6.00
CA LEU A 56 -3.44 2.01 -5.06
C LEU A 56 -3.02 3.46 -4.86
N CYS A 57 -3.04 3.94 -3.61
CA CYS A 57 -2.41 5.19 -3.24
C CYS A 57 -0.92 4.89 -3.09
N TYR A 58 -0.12 5.59 -3.88
CA TYR A 58 1.33 5.51 -3.80
C TYR A 58 1.86 5.95 -2.43
N VAL A 59 3.10 5.55 -2.16
CA VAL A 59 3.86 5.94 -0.97
C VAL A 59 5.22 6.43 -1.45
N THR A 60 5.68 7.56 -0.93
CA THR A 60 6.96 8.15 -1.34
C THR A 60 8.11 7.67 -0.43
N PRO A 61 9.38 7.87 -0.82
CA PRO A 61 10.51 7.67 0.11
C PRO A 61 10.42 8.50 1.39
N LYS A 62 9.77 9.67 1.36
CA LYS A 62 9.62 10.57 2.51
C LYS A 62 8.45 10.25 3.43
N GLU A 63 7.71 9.17 3.16
CA GLU A 63 6.67 8.72 4.07
C GLU A 63 7.23 8.59 5.50
N HIS A 64 6.45 9.06 6.48
CA HIS A 64 6.84 9.17 7.89
C HIS A 64 8.03 10.09 8.22
N LEU A 65 8.65 10.75 7.25
CA LEU A 65 9.83 11.60 7.44
C LEU A 65 9.59 13.08 7.17
N GLY A 66 8.72 13.43 6.22
CA GLY A 66 8.43 14.82 5.87
C GLY A 66 7.66 14.99 4.58
N LEU A 67 7.57 16.24 4.10
CA LEU A 67 6.95 16.52 2.81
C LEU A 67 7.87 16.03 1.67
N PRO A 68 7.35 15.29 0.67
CA PRO A 68 8.11 14.85 -0.47
C PRO A 68 8.47 16.01 -1.40
N ASP A 69 9.65 15.96 -2.01
CA ASP A 69 10.00 16.83 -3.12
C ASP A 69 9.54 16.24 -4.48
N ARG A 70 9.93 16.90 -5.59
CA ARG A 70 9.56 16.46 -6.94
C ARG A 70 10.07 15.06 -7.28
N ASP A 71 11.28 14.71 -6.85
CA ASP A 71 11.91 13.44 -7.19
C ASP A 71 11.39 12.32 -6.30
N ASP A 72 11.03 12.62 -5.05
CA ASP A 72 10.29 11.72 -4.17
C ASP A 72 8.91 11.37 -4.75
N VAL A 73 8.19 12.37 -5.25
CA VAL A 73 6.89 12.16 -5.94
C VAL A 73 7.06 11.27 -7.16
N LYS A 74 8.07 11.55 -8.00
CA LYS A 74 8.36 10.73 -9.19
C LYS A 74 8.70 9.28 -8.81
N THR A 75 9.41 9.07 -7.71
CA THR A 75 9.83 7.73 -7.25
C THR A 75 8.66 6.91 -6.71
N GLY A 76 7.65 7.55 -6.13
CA GLY A 76 6.45 6.87 -5.67
C GLY A 76 5.52 6.40 -6.80
N VAL A 77 5.54 7.04 -7.97
CA VAL A 77 4.66 6.76 -9.14
C VAL A 77 5.22 5.63 -9.98
#